data_AF-S4P3B9-F1
#
_entry.id   AF-S4P3B9-F1
#
_cell.length_a   1.000
_cell.length_b   1.000
_cell.length_c   1.000
_cell.angle_alpha   90.00
_cell.angle_beta   90.00
_cell.angle_gamma   90.00
#
_symmetry.space_group_name_H-M   'P 1'
#
loop_
_entity.id
_entity.type
_entity.pdbx_description
1 polymer ?
#
loop_
_entity_poly.entity_id
_entity_poly.type
_entity_poly.pdbx_seq_one_letter_code
_entity_poly.pdbx_strand_id
1 'polypeptide(L)'
;ATRVLRACGVRVQAARIDALRHDLPWQYTAHAHPTILVFPSHRGGEAESRAFPSSERVSGSGVVALALRSLGAPTHLRVSLALCRHPKLSSEKTACLKDMRDLVTTAISRNLKYWRRTEVKELRDSLFGRLQHLHDVALHLSLFHITDLKQNNEKEKTLLQFL
;
A
#
# COMPACT_ATOMS: atom_id res chain seq x y z
N ALA A 1 1.67 -7.99 12.89
CA ALA A 1 1.27 -6.97 11.89
C ALA A 1 1.19 -5.56 12.50
N THR A 2 0.34 -5.30 13.50
CA THR A 2 0.13 -3.95 14.06
C THR A 2 1.42 -3.24 14.50
N ARG A 3 2.31 -3.94 15.22
CA ARG A 3 3.63 -3.39 15.64
C ARG A 3 4.48 -2.97 14.44
N VAL A 4 4.46 -3.75 13.37
CA VAL A 4 5.19 -3.47 12.13
C VAL A 4 4.64 -2.24 11.44
N LEU A 5 3.32 -2.20 11.22
CA LEU A 5 2.65 -1.07 10.57
C LEU A 5 2.85 0.23 11.36
N ARG A 6 2.78 0.19 12.69
CA ARG A 6 3.07 1.35 13.56
C ARG A 6 4.52 1.80 13.47
N ALA A 7 5.47 0.87 13.44
CA ALA A 7 6.89 1.20 13.25
C ALA A 7 7.18 1.86 11.89
N CYS A 8 6.32 1.62 10.90
CA CYS A 8 6.36 2.26 9.57
C CYS A 8 5.49 3.53 9.48
N GLY A 9 5.03 4.08 10.61
CA GLY A 9 4.28 5.34 10.65
C GLY A 9 2.78 5.22 10.38
N VAL A 10 2.23 4.00 10.29
CA VAL A 10 0.79 3.79 10.08
C VAL A 10 0.06 3.73 11.42
N ARG A 11 -0.95 4.59 11.59
CA ARG A 11 -1.88 4.49 12.73
C ARG A 11 -2.82 3.31 12.49
N VAL A 12 -2.62 2.24 13.26
CA VAL A 12 -3.43 1.01 13.16
C VAL A 12 -3.93 0.61 14.53
N GLN A 13 -5.20 0.20 14.59
CA GLN A 13 -5.83 -0.42 15.75
C GLN A 13 -6.25 -1.84 15.37
N ALA A 14 -5.91 -2.80 16.23
CA ALA A 14 -6.41 -4.16 16.11
C ALA A 14 -7.58 -4.32 17.07
N ALA A 15 -8.65 -4.94 16.61
CA ALA A 15 -9.79 -5.33 17.41
C ALA A 15 -10.15 -6.78 17.10
N ARG A 16 -10.76 -7.45 18.06
CA ARG A 16 -11.33 -8.79 17.89
C ARG A 16 -12.78 -8.73 18.33
N ILE A 17 -13.66 -9.29 17.52
CA ILE A 17 -15.09 -9.36 17.79
C ILE A 17 -15.50 -10.82 17.70
N ASP A 18 -16.35 -11.27 18.61
CA ASP A 18 -16.99 -12.58 18.53
C ASP A 18 -18.28 -12.44 17.71
N ALA A 19 -18.20 -12.78 16.42
CA ALA A 19 -19.29 -12.62 15.48
C ALA A 19 -20.51 -13.50 15.79
N LEU A 20 -20.33 -14.61 16.52
CA LEU A 20 -21.44 -15.50 16.87
C LEU A 20 -22.24 -15.02 18.08
N ARG A 21 -21.71 -14.05 18.83
CA ARG A 21 -22.34 -13.49 20.04
C ARG A 21 -22.97 -12.12 19.83
N HIS A 22 -22.88 -11.55 18.62
CA HIS A 22 -23.32 -10.20 18.33
C HIS A 22 -24.00 -10.14 16.96
N ASP A 23 -25.09 -9.39 16.86
CA ASP A 23 -25.65 -9.00 15.57
C ASP A 23 -24.78 -7.91 14.96
N LEU A 24 -23.93 -8.30 14.01
CA LEU A 24 -22.97 -7.39 13.40
C LEU A 24 -23.54 -6.65 12.18
N PRO A 25 -23.21 -5.36 12.01
CA PRO A 25 -23.45 -4.66 10.75
C PRO A 25 -22.78 -5.38 9.56
N TRP A 26 -23.33 -5.17 8.36
CA TRP A 26 -22.92 -5.89 7.15
C TRP A 26 -21.42 -5.80 6.83
N GLN A 27 -20.76 -4.71 7.22
CA GLN A 27 -19.32 -4.47 6.99
C GLN A 27 -18.42 -5.45 7.76
N TYR A 28 -18.95 -6.07 8.81
CA TYR A 28 -18.24 -7.04 9.63
C TYR A 28 -18.68 -8.48 9.34
N THR A 29 -19.67 -8.67 8.46
CA THR A 29 -20.16 -9.99 8.08
C THR A 29 -19.16 -10.67 7.16
N ALA A 30 -18.63 -11.82 7.60
CA ALA A 30 -17.65 -12.59 6.86
C ALA A 30 -18.24 -13.90 6.33
N HIS A 31 -17.76 -14.35 5.16
CA HIS A 31 -18.18 -15.63 4.57
C HIS A 31 -17.74 -16.85 5.38
N ALA A 32 -16.67 -16.73 6.17
CA ALA A 32 -16.15 -17.81 7.01
C ALA A 32 -15.50 -17.25 8.27
N HIS A 33 -15.52 -18.03 9.35
CA HIS A 33 -14.90 -17.69 10.63
C HIS A 33 -13.88 -18.77 11.02
N PRO A 34 -12.73 -18.39 11.62
CA PRO A 34 -12.27 -17.02 11.86
C PRO A 34 -11.85 -16.31 10.56
N THR A 35 -11.95 -14.97 10.54
CA THR A 35 -11.44 -14.13 9.44
C THR A 35 -10.66 -12.94 9.99
N ILE A 36 -9.84 -12.33 9.13
CA ILE A 36 -9.20 -11.05 9.40
C ILE A 36 -9.69 -10.06 8.37
N LEU A 37 -10.31 -8.97 8.84
CA LEU A 37 -10.73 -7.85 8.01
C LEU A 37 -9.77 -6.68 8.20
N VAL A 38 -9.41 -6.03 7.10
CA VAL A 38 -8.65 -4.77 7.11
C VAL A 38 -9.54 -3.66 6.59
N PHE A 39 -9.75 -2.66 7.44
CA PHE A 39 -10.50 -1.46 7.13
C PHE A 39 -9.53 -0.31 6.76
N PRO A 40 -9.64 0.27 5.56
CA PRO A 40 -8.99 1.53 5.19
C PRO A 40 -9.35 2.68 6.15
N SER A 41 -8.46 3.67 6.27
CA SER A 41 -8.66 4.80 7.18
C SER A 41 -9.42 5.99 6.59
N HIS A 42 -9.77 5.96 5.30
CA HIS A 42 -10.50 7.06 4.66
C HIS A 42 -12.01 6.97 4.91
N ARG A 43 -12.70 8.11 4.74
CA ARG A 43 -14.15 8.21 4.88
C ARG A 43 -14.83 7.25 3.89
N GLY A 44 -15.72 6.39 4.38
CA GLY A 44 -16.38 5.37 3.55
C GLY A 44 -15.54 4.10 3.31
N GLY A 45 -14.33 4.02 3.87
CA GLY A 45 -13.44 2.88 3.70
C GLY A 45 -14.00 1.54 4.21
N GLU A 46 -15.05 1.56 5.03
CA GLU A 46 -15.68 0.33 5.53
C GLU A 46 -16.20 -0.58 4.40
N ALA A 47 -16.75 0.02 3.35
CA ALA A 47 -17.22 -0.69 2.17
C ALA A 47 -16.08 -1.25 1.30
N GLU A 48 -14.88 -0.69 1.45
CA GLU A 48 -13.66 -1.14 0.77
C GLU A 48 -12.82 -2.08 1.65
N SER A 49 -13.39 -2.55 2.76
CA SER A 49 -12.74 -3.51 3.63
C SER A 49 -12.35 -4.77 2.86
N ARG A 50 -11.22 -5.36 3.26
CA ARG A 50 -10.68 -6.55 2.61
C ARG A 50 -10.53 -7.68 3.61
N ALA A 51 -11.07 -8.82 3.25
CA ALA A 51 -10.87 -10.06 3.99
C ALA A 51 -9.52 -10.70 3.65
N PHE A 52 -8.89 -11.30 4.64
CA PHE A 52 -7.75 -12.18 4.44
C PHE A 52 -8.21 -13.45 3.69
N PRO A 53 -7.45 -13.90 2.67
CA PRO A 53 -7.85 -15.07 1.89
C PRO A 53 -8.04 -16.30 2.79
N SER A 54 -9.19 -16.97 2.66
CA SER A 54 -9.54 -18.14 3.48
C SER A 54 -8.67 -19.38 3.18
N SER A 55 -8.09 -19.46 1.98
CA SER A 55 -7.21 -20.52 1.54
C SER A 55 -5.75 -20.35 2.00
N GLU A 56 -5.37 -19.18 2.51
CA GLU A 56 -4.00 -18.89 2.92
C GLU A 56 -3.80 -19.05 4.42
N ARG A 57 -2.64 -19.58 4.82
CA ARG A 57 -2.25 -19.61 6.22
C ARG A 57 -1.99 -18.19 6.73
N VAL A 58 -2.69 -17.80 7.79
CA VAL A 58 -2.49 -16.49 8.43
C VAL A 58 -1.05 -16.32 8.89
N SER A 59 -0.40 -15.26 8.43
CA SER A 59 0.96 -14.89 8.79
C SER A 59 1.08 -13.38 9.06
N GLY A 60 2.07 -12.99 9.86
CA GLY A 60 2.30 -11.58 10.18
C GLY A 60 2.62 -10.74 8.95
N SER A 61 3.39 -11.29 8.00
CA SER A 61 3.72 -10.67 6.71
C SER A 61 2.51 -10.62 5.78
N GLY A 62 1.71 -11.68 5.72
CA GLY A 62 0.47 -11.69 4.94
C GLY A 62 -0.51 -10.60 5.38
N VAL A 63 -0.70 -10.42 6.69
CA VAL A 63 -1.59 -9.37 7.22
C VAL A 63 -1.03 -7.98 6.95
N VAL A 64 0.30 -7.79 6.98
CA VAL A 64 0.93 -6.52 6.56
C VAL A 64 0.70 -6.28 5.07
N ALA A 65 0.87 -7.28 4.22
CA ALA A 65 0.62 -7.16 2.79
C ALA A 65 -0.85 -6.84 2.48
N LEU A 66 -1.79 -7.46 3.20
CA LEU A 66 -3.21 -7.10 3.11
C LEU A 66 -3.45 -5.65 3.52
N ALA A 67 -2.85 -5.21 4.64
CA ALA A 67 -2.95 -3.84 5.11
C ALA A 67 -2.42 -2.82 4.09
N LEU A 68 -1.25 -3.09 3.51
CA LEU A 68 -0.66 -2.24 2.46
C LEU A 68 -1.57 -2.09 1.24
N ARG A 69 -2.22 -3.17 0.82
CA ARG A 69 -3.16 -3.16 -0.31
C ARG A 69 -4.44 -2.36 -0.06
N SER A 70 -4.77 -2.11 1.21
CA SER A 70 -5.90 -1.26 1.63
C SER A 70 -5.51 0.22 1.79
N LEU A 71 -4.22 0.57 1.64
CA LEU A 71 -3.77 1.96 1.68
C LEU A 71 -3.91 2.62 0.30
N GLY A 72 -4.18 3.93 0.29
CA GLY A 72 -4.05 4.76 -0.91
C GLY A 72 -2.62 4.76 -1.45
N ALA A 73 -2.45 4.98 -2.75
CA ALA A 73 -1.15 4.82 -3.43
C ALA A 73 0.01 5.63 -2.81
N PRO A 74 -0.14 6.93 -2.45
CA PRO A 74 0.91 7.69 -1.76
C PRO A 74 1.36 7.02 -0.45
N THR A 75 0.38 6.70 0.40
CA THR A 75 0.63 6.08 1.71
C THR A 75 1.21 4.69 1.57
N HIS A 76 0.75 3.90 0.59
CA HIS A 76 1.30 2.58 0.29
C HIS A 76 2.80 2.68 -0.01
N LEU A 77 3.22 3.56 -0.93
CA LEU A 77 4.64 3.72 -1.28
C LEU A 77 5.49 4.21 -0.11
N ARG A 78 5.00 5.18 0.68
CA ARG A 78 5.71 5.67 1.87
C ARG A 78 5.92 4.55 2.91
N VAL A 79 4.90 3.73 3.15
CA VAL A 79 4.99 2.61 4.09
C VAL A 79 5.88 1.49 3.54
N SER A 80 5.82 1.21 2.24
CA SER A 80 6.74 0.26 1.58
C SER A 80 8.20 0.71 1.72
N LEU A 81 8.50 2.00 1.53
CA LEU A 81 9.84 2.53 1.74
C LEU A 81 10.30 2.34 3.19
N ALA A 82 9.44 2.65 4.15
CA ALA A 82 9.71 2.46 5.58
C ALA A 82 9.93 0.98 5.94
N LEU A 83 9.21 0.06 5.29
CA LEU A 83 9.41 -1.39 5.42
C LEU A 83 10.76 -1.84 4.85
N CYS A 84 11.14 -1.37 3.65
CA CYS A 84 12.43 -1.69 3.03
C CYS A 84 13.61 -1.21 3.88
N ARG A 85 13.45 -0.08 4.57
CA ARG A 85 14.47 0.46 5.48
C ARG A 85 14.61 -0.38 6.76
N HIS A 86 13.53 -1.02 7.21
CA HIS A 86 13.49 -1.61 8.54
C HIS A 86 14.30 -2.93 8.59
N PRO A 87 15.43 -2.98 9.33
CA PRO A 87 16.42 -4.06 9.22
C PRO A 87 15.90 -5.44 9.64
N LYS A 88 14.94 -5.48 10.57
CA LYS A 88 14.31 -6.73 11.04
C LYS A 88 13.12 -7.20 10.21
N LEU A 89 12.67 -6.39 9.24
CA LEU A 89 11.43 -6.65 8.48
C LEU A 89 11.67 -6.87 7.00
N SER A 90 12.73 -6.30 6.44
CA SER A 90 13.19 -6.59 5.09
C SER A 90 14.56 -7.26 5.17
N SER A 91 14.58 -8.59 5.04
CA SER A 91 15.83 -9.35 4.86
C SER A 91 16.43 -9.11 3.49
N GLU A 92 15.58 -8.84 2.48
CA GLU A 92 15.98 -8.63 1.09
C GLU A 92 15.61 -7.21 0.64
N LYS A 93 16.45 -6.23 0.98
CA LYS A 93 16.26 -4.82 0.61
C LYS A 93 16.14 -4.62 -0.91
N THR A 94 16.88 -5.39 -1.69
CA THR A 94 16.86 -5.36 -3.16
C THR A 94 15.50 -5.79 -3.71
N ALA A 95 14.95 -6.89 -3.19
CA ALA A 95 13.61 -7.37 -3.57
C ALA A 95 12.55 -6.32 -3.18
N CYS A 96 12.66 -5.75 -1.97
CA CYS A 96 11.73 -4.73 -1.51
C CYS A 96 11.69 -3.47 -2.41
N LEU A 97 12.85 -2.95 -2.82
CA LEU A 97 12.91 -1.83 -3.76
C LEU A 97 12.40 -2.21 -5.16
N LYS A 98 12.65 -3.45 -5.61
CA LYS A 98 12.11 -3.95 -6.87
C LYS A 98 10.57 -3.97 -6.84
N ASP A 99 9.98 -4.50 -5.77
CA ASP A 99 8.53 -4.53 -5.61
C ASP A 99 7.90 -3.14 -5.67
N MET A 100 8.57 -2.14 -5.08
CA MET A 100 8.13 -0.74 -5.18
C MET A 100 8.18 -0.23 -6.63
N ARG A 101 9.24 -0.54 -7.37
CA ARG A 101 9.39 -0.15 -8.79
C ARG A 101 8.33 -0.82 -9.65
N ASP A 102 8.04 -2.08 -9.39
CA ASP A 102 7.00 -2.84 -10.10
C ASP A 102 5.61 -2.28 -9.80
N LEU A 103 5.34 -1.85 -8.56
CA LEU A 103 4.10 -1.19 -8.17
C LEU A 103 3.89 0.13 -8.95
N VAL A 104 4.92 0.98 -9.02
CA VAL A 104 4.86 2.26 -9.77
C VAL A 104 4.71 2.00 -11.28
N THR A 105 5.49 1.07 -11.82
CA THR A 105 5.44 0.70 -13.26
C THR A 105 4.07 0.14 -13.64
N THR A 106 3.47 -0.67 -12.78
CA THR A 106 2.11 -1.19 -12.95
C THR A 106 1.08 -0.05 -12.93
N ALA A 107 1.24 0.91 -12.03
CA ALA A 107 0.37 2.09 -11.96
C ALA A 107 0.48 2.94 -13.23
N ILE A 108 1.69 3.20 -13.74
CA ILE A 108 1.92 3.91 -15.01
C ILE A 108 1.24 3.17 -16.15
N SER A 109 1.46 1.86 -16.27
CA SER A 109 0.91 1.03 -17.33
C SER A 109 -0.62 1.06 -17.37
N ARG A 110 -1.25 1.00 -16.19
CA ARG A 110 -2.71 1.11 -16.04
C ARG A 110 -3.21 2.51 -16.46
N ASN A 111 -2.58 3.57 -15.98
CA ASN A 111 -2.99 4.94 -16.33
C ASN A 111 -2.81 5.23 -17.82
N LEU A 112 -1.71 4.78 -18.44
CA LEU A 112 -1.50 4.88 -19.90
C LEU A 112 -2.57 4.13 -20.70
N LYS A 113 -3.01 2.97 -20.21
CA LYS A 113 -4.09 2.21 -20.84
C LYS A 113 -5.41 2.98 -20.79
N TYR A 114 -5.74 3.61 -19.66
CA TYR A 114 -6.95 4.43 -19.54
C TYR A 114 -6.86 5.72 -20.35
N TRP A 115 -5.72 6.40 -20.33
CA TRP A 115 -5.49 7.64 -21.06
C TRP A 115 -5.67 7.44 -22.57
N ARG A 116 -5.18 6.33 -23.13
CA ARG A 116 -5.34 5.98 -24.55
C ARG A 116 -6.77 5.63 -24.96
N ARG A 117 -7.63 5.26 -24.00
CA ARG A 117 -8.99 4.78 -24.25
C ARG A 117 -10.06 5.84 -24.03
N THR A 118 -9.75 6.91 -23.29
CA THR A 118 -10.72 7.93 -22.96
C THR A 118 -10.76 9.00 -24.05
N GLU A 119 -11.98 9.35 -24.47
CA GLU A 119 -12.23 10.45 -25.41
C GLU A 119 -12.59 11.75 -24.67
N VAL A 120 -12.87 11.66 -23.37
CA VAL A 120 -13.23 12.80 -22.52
C VAL A 120 -11.97 13.60 -22.19
N LYS A 121 -11.93 14.85 -22.66
CA LYS A 121 -10.75 15.72 -22.56
C LYS A 121 -10.33 15.96 -21.10
N GLU A 122 -11.27 16.28 -20.23
CA GLU A 122 -11.02 16.58 -18.81
C GLU A 122 -10.39 15.37 -18.10
N LEU A 123 -10.90 14.18 -18.40
CA LEU A 123 -10.39 12.94 -17.82
C LEU A 123 -9.00 12.60 -18.37
N ARG A 124 -8.77 12.86 -19.66
CA ARG A 124 -7.48 12.69 -20.31
C ARG A 124 -6.42 13.63 -19.74
N ASP A 125 -6.76 14.89 -19.49
CA ASP A 125 -5.87 15.89 -18.90
C ASP A 125 -5.53 15.51 -17.44
N SER A 126 -6.52 15.06 -16.66
CA SER A 126 -6.28 14.56 -15.30
C SER A 126 -5.37 13.33 -15.27
N LEU A 127 -5.60 12.36 -16.17
CA LEU A 127 -4.75 11.17 -16.30
C LEU A 127 -3.33 11.54 -16.74
N PHE A 128 -3.17 12.54 -17.61
CA PHE A 128 -1.85 13.03 -18.01
C PHE A 128 -1.08 13.63 -16.83
N GLY A 129 -1.72 14.51 -16.04
CA GLY A 129 -1.09 15.05 -14.83
C GLY A 129 -0.68 13.97 -13.84
N ARG A 130 -1.50 12.93 -13.66
CA ARG A 130 -1.16 11.77 -12.84
C ARG A 130 0.02 10.97 -13.41
N LEU A 131 0.12 10.83 -14.73
CA LEU A 131 1.23 10.15 -15.40
C LEU A 131 2.54 10.92 -15.25
N GLN A 132 2.53 12.25 -15.35
CA GLN A 132 3.71 13.09 -15.09
C GLN A 132 4.23 12.86 -13.67
N HIS A 133 3.35 12.92 -12.68
CA HIS A 133 3.73 12.67 -11.29
C HIS A 133 4.28 11.23 -11.08
N LEU A 134 3.64 10.21 -11.65
CA LEU A 134 4.13 8.84 -11.56
C LEU A 134 5.48 8.65 -12.26
N HIS A 135 5.73 9.37 -13.34
CA HIS A 135 7.01 9.37 -14.03
C HIS A 135 8.12 9.95 -13.13
N ASP A 136 7.86 11.08 -12.47
CA ASP A 136 8.81 11.68 -11.53
C ASP A 136 9.14 10.72 -10.39
N VAL A 137 8.12 10.09 -9.79
CA VAL A 137 8.33 9.08 -8.74
C VAL A 137 9.16 7.90 -9.26
N ALA A 138 8.87 7.40 -10.47
CA ALA A 138 9.61 6.30 -11.07
C ALA A 138 11.08 6.66 -11.32
N LEU A 139 11.37 7.90 -11.75
CA LEU A 139 12.72 8.39 -11.94
C LEU A 139 13.48 8.45 -10.62
N HIS A 140 12.90 9.04 -9.58
CA HIS A 140 13.56 9.10 -8.27
C HIS A 140 13.81 7.71 -7.70
N LEU A 141 12.86 6.78 -7.89
CA LEU A 141 12.98 5.40 -7.41
C LEU A 141 14.00 4.56 -8.21
N SER A 142 14.24 4.88 -9.48
CA SER A 142 15.26 4.21 -10.31
C SER A 142 16.68 4.62 -9.90
N LEU A 143 16.85 5.88 -9.49
CA LEU A 143 18.11 6.43 -8.96
C LEU A 143 18.38 6.04 -7.50
N PHE A 144 17.37 5.47 -6.82
CA PHE A 144 17.45 5.08 -5.41
C PHE A 144 18.04 3.68 -5.25
N HIS A 145 19.14 3.55 -4.51
CA HIS A 145 19.83 2.27 -4.28
C HIS A 145 19.64 1.75 -2.84
N ILE A 146 19.91 0.45 -2.59
CA ILE A 146 19.80 -0.14 -1.25
C ILE A 146 20.70 0.55 -0.21
N THR A 147 21.79 1.18 -0.64
CA THR A 147 22.70 1.97 0.21
C THR A 147 22.07 3.27 0.69
N ASP A 148 21.05 3.75 -0.04
CA ASP A 148 20.29 4.96 0.28
C ASP A 148 19.16 4.69 1.30
N LEU A 149 18.86 3.41 1.61
CA LEU A 149 17.98 2.98 2.70
C LEU A 149 18.66 3.13 4.08
N LYS A 150 19.11 4.35 4.37
CA LYS A 150 19.70 4.76 5.65
C LYS A 150 18.91 5.94 6.18
N GLN A 151 18.71 5.96 7.50
CA GLN A 151 17.99 7.03 8.17
C GLN A 151 18.64 8.39 7.86
N ASN A 152 17.83 9.38 7.46
CA ASN A 152 18.23 10.75 7.11
C ASN A 152 19.05 10.91 5.81
N ASN A 153 18.92 10.00 4.85
CA ASN A 153 19.50 10.21 3.52
C ASN A 153 18.74 11.31 2.74
N GLU A 154 19.46 12.24 2.11
CA GLU A 154 18.83 13.33 1.34
C GLU A 154 17.99 12.81 0.16
N LYS A 155 18.43 11.76 -0.53
CA LYS A 155 17.63 11.14 -1.61
C LYS A 155 16.33 10.53 -1.08
N GLU A 156 16.34 10.00 0.15
CA GLU A 156 15.13 9.46 0.79
C GLU A 156 14.15 10.59 1.08
N LYS A 157 14.64 11.74 1.59
CA LYS A 157 13.82 12.93 1.82
C LYS A 157 13.23 13.47 0.52
N THR A 158 14.03 13.57 -0.54
CA THR A 158 13.55 13.97 -1.87
C THR A 158 12.48 13.02 -2.37
N LEU A 159 12.72 11.70 -2.33
CA LEU A 159 11.72 10.72 -2.74
C LEU A 159 10.42 10.86 -1.93
N LEU A 160 10.51 11.06 -0.62
CA LEU A 160 9.35 11.26 0.26
C LEU A 160 8.56 12.54 -0.01
N GLN A 161 9.17 13.57 -0.63
CA GLN A 161 8.45 14.77 -1.07
C GLN A 161 7.64 14.51 -2.35
N PHE A 162 8.10 13.59 -3.19
CA PHE A 162 7.39 13.18 -4.41
C PHE A 162 6.37 12.07 -4.18
N LEU A 163 6.43 11.35 -3.05
CA LEU A 163 5.38 10.41 -2.61
C LEU A 163 4.33 11.14 -1.80
#